data_AF-A0AAU3IB87-F1
#
_entry.id   AF-A0AAU3IB87-F1
#
_cell.length_a   1.000
_cell.length_b   1.000
_cell.length_c   1.000
_cell.angle_alpha   90.00
_cell.angle_beta   90.00
_cell.angle_gamma   90.00
#
_symmetry.space_group_name_H-M   'P 1'
#
loop_
_entity.id
_entity.type
_entity.pdbx_description
1 polymer ?
#
loop_
_entity_poly.entity_id
_entity_poly.type
_entity_poly.pdbx_seq_one_letter_code
_entity_poly.pdbx_strand_id
1 'polypeptide(L)'
;MSVNSPEDAASCAMLVDFLHAALDGSNPVFGRIEWDNFNEVTNLDAVLRRRRRTSLREGRQLLRGYAWVTVCPAELAAQLGGVAALEDSRAFHRVVPLRAGGVLLQASATMAGFTDQVMEQMFEALAPVLPQGEPSPYPAYPDIRFVPRDAATVS
;
A
#
# COMPACT_ATOMS: atom_id res chain seq x y z
N MET A 1 -19.35 -9.89 17.02
CA MET A 1 -19.39 -9.44 15.62
C MET A 1 -18.26 -10.16 14.93
N SER A 2 -18.54 -11.20 14.13
CA SER A 2 -17.49 -12.00 13.50
C SER A 2 -17.09 -11.34 12.20
N VAL A 3 -15.86 -10.82 12.12
CA VAL A 3 -15.28 -10.26 10.90
C VAL A 3 -14.84 -11.46 10.05
N ASN A 4 -15.76 -12.06 9.29
CA ASN A 4 -15.58 -13.43 8.77
C ASN A 4 -15.57 -13.58 7.25
N SER A 5 -15.48 -12.51 6.46
CA SER A 5 -15.26 -12.69 5.02
C SER A 5 -14.43 -11.56 4.40
N PRO A 6 -13.37 -11.89 3.63
CA PRO A 6 -12.67 -10.92 2.80
C PRO A 6 -13.56 -10.33 1.68
N GLU A 7 -14.77 -10.85 1.49
CA GLU A 7 -15.77 -10.38 0.53
C GLU A 7 -16.81 -9.42 1.13
N ASP A 8 -16.91 -9.32 2.46
CA ASP A 8 -17.90 -8.45 3.10
C ASP A 8 -17.40 -7.00 3.15
N ALA A 9 -18.02 -6.13 2.34
CA ALA A 9 -17.66 -4.73 2.23
C ALA A 9 -17.86 -3.96 3.54
N ALA A 10 -18.87 -4.30 4.35
CA ALA A 10 -19.11 -3.64 5.62
C ALA A 10 -18.00 -3.96 6.63
N SER A 11 -17.66 -5.24 6.77
CA SER A 11 -16.51 -5.68 7.58
C SER A 11 -15.19 -5.06 7.11
N CYS A 12 -14.95 -5.01 5.79
CA CYS A 12 -13.76 -4.39 5.22
C CYS A 12 -13.69 -2.89 5.54
N ALA A 13 -14.80 -2.16 5.38
CA ALA A 13 -14.86 -0.74 5.71
C ALA A 13 -14.54 -0.48 7.19
N MET A 14 -15.05 -1.32 8.11
CA MET A 14 -14.76 -1.21 9.54
C MET A 14 -13.26 -1.38 9.86
N LEU A 15 -12.54 -2.24 9.13
CA LEU A 15 -11.10 -2.40 9.31
C LEU A 15 -10.33 -1.15 8.88
N VAL A 16 -10.75 -0.51 7.78
CA VAL A 16 -10.17 0.75 7.30
C VAL A 16 -10.42 1.87 8.30
N ASP A 17 -11.67 1.99 8.78
CA ASP A 17 -12.05 3.03 9.73
C ASP A 17 -11.35 2.83 11.09
N PHE A 18 -11.16 1.58 11.53
CA PHE A 18 -10.36 1.25 12.72
C PHE A 18 -8.90 1.71 12.55
N LEU A 19 -8.26 1.36 11.42
CA LEU A 19 -6.88 1.75 11.17
C LEU A 19 -6.73 3.27 11.04
N HIS A 20 -7.68 3.94 10.39
CA HIS A 20 -7.74 5.40 10.30
C HIS A 20 -7.78 6.02 11.69
N ALA A 21 -8.73 5.61 12.54
CA ALA A 21 -8.87 6.12 13.90
C ALA A 21 -7.60 5.91 14.76
N ALA A 22 -6.93 4.77 14.60
CA ALA A 22 -5.70 4.47 15.31
C ALA A 22 -4.51 5.37 14.87
N LEU A 23 -4.50 5.79 13.61
CA LEU A 23 -3.38 6.51 13.00
C LEU A 23 -3.59 8.02 12.86
N ASP A 24 -4.83 8.52 12.95
CA ASP A 24 -5.21 9.92 12.66
C ASP A 24 -4.37 10.97 13.42
N GLY A 25 -3.94 10.65 14.64
CA GLY A 25 -3.08 11.50 15.47
C GLY A 25 -1.58 11.42 15.15
N SER A 26 -1.16 10.69 14.11
CA SER A 26 0.24 10.49 13.75
C SER A 26 0.49 10.63 12.25
N ASN A 27 1.76 10.84 11.86
CA ASN A 27 2.24 10.70 10.47
C ASN A 27 3.09 9.43 10.36
N PRO A 28 2.47 8.24 10.17
CA PRO A 28 3.19 6.98 10.15
C PRO A 28 4.06 6.88 8.92
N VAL A 29 5.25 6.29 9.06
CA VAL A 29 6.14 6.02 7.92
C VAL A 29 5.54 4.97 6.98
N PHE A 30 4.83 3.98 7.53
CA PHE A 30 4.19 2.91 6.77
C PHE A 30 3.16 2.17 7.64
N GLY A 31 2.17 1.58 7.00
CA GLY A 31 1.16 0.71 7.59
C GLY A 31 0.43 -0.01 6.46
N ARG A 32 -0.13 -1.19 6.74
CA ARG A 32 -0.89 -1.94 5.73
C ARG A 32 -1.95 -2.84 6.36
N ILE A 33 -2.96 -3.17 5.57
CA ILE A 33 -3.82 -4.33 5.80
C ILE A 33 -3.71 -5.22 4.56
N GLU A 34 -3.44 -6.50 4.78
CA GLU A 34 -3.24 -7.49 3.73
C GLU A 34 -3.95 -8.79 4.13
N TRP A 35 -4.34 -9.57 3.12
CA TRP A 35 -4.96 -10.88 3.31
C TRP A 35 -3.90 -11.98 3.14
N ASP A 36 -3.90 -12.97 4.02
CA ASP A 36 -3.01 -14.14 4.00
C ASP A 36 -1.49 -13.85 3.96
N ASN A 37 -1.07 -12.66 4.38
CA ASN A 37 0.36 -12.31 4.48
C ASN A 37 0.63 -11.32 5.62
N PHE A 38 1.17 -11.85 6.72
CA PHE A 38 1.39 -11.11 7.97
C PHE A 38 2.87 -10.91 8.31
N ASN A 39 3.75 -11.05 7.31
CA ASN A 39 5.19 -10.88 7.52
C ASN A 39 5.56 -9.42 7.81
N GLU A 40 6.65 -9.19 8.55
CA GLU A 40 7.18 -7.83 8.78
C GLU A 40 7.91 -7.26 7.55
N VAL A 41 8.29 -8.13 6.62
CA VAL A 41 8.88 -7.78 5.32
C VAL A 41 7.73 -7.53 4.34
N THR A 42 7.77 -6.41 3.64
CA THR A 42 6.77 -6.11 2.60
C THR A 42 7.06 -6.96 1.37
N ASN A 43 6.04 -7.20 0.55
CA ASN A 43 6.19 -7.96 -0.70
C ASN A 43 7.25 -7.32 -1.59
N LEU A 44 7.20 -6.00 -1.71
CA LEU A 44 8.15 -5.22 -2.49
C LEU A 44 9.57 -5.31 -1.92
N ASP A 45 9.75 -5.25 -0.59
CA ASP A 45 11.06 -5.44 0.02
C ASP A 45 11.63 -6.83 -0.29
N ALA A 46 10.80 -7.88 -0.26
CA ALA A 46 11.23 -9.24 -0.54
C ALA A 46 11.70 -9.41 -2.00
N VAL A 47 10.90 -8.97 -2.97
CA VAL A 47 11.19 -9.17 -4.40
C VAL A 47 12.30 -8.27 -4.94
N LEU A 48 12.52 -7.11 -4.31
CA LEU A 48 13.66 -6.22 -4.56
C LEU A 48 14.87 -6.52 -3.67
N ARG A 49 14.79 -7.55 -2.82
CA ARG A 49 15.86 -7.95 -1.87
C ARG A 49 16.33 -6.79 -0.97
N ARG A 50 15.42 -5.88 -0.63
CA ARG A 50 15.69 -4.73 0.24
C ARG A 50 15.73 -5.19 1.69
N ARG A 51 16.75 -4.76 2.42
CA ARG A 51 16.86 -5.06 3.86
C ARG A 51 15.81 -4.23 4.62
N ARG A 52 15.01 -4.89 5.47
CA ARG A 52 13.97 -4.24 6.31
C ARG A 52 14.46 -2.96 6.99
N ARG A 53 15.63 -2.99 7.63
CA ARG A 53 16.20 -1.82 8.35
C ARG A 53 16.49 -0.63 7.41
N THR A 54 16.96 -0.91 6.20
CA THR A 54 17.22 0.12 5.18
C THR A 54 15.89 0.69 4.69
N SER A 55 14.96 -0.18 4.30
CA SER A 55 13.63 0.20 3.83
C SER A 55 12.85 1.05 4.85
N LEU A 56 12.93 0.72 6.15
CA LEU A 56 12.33 1.54 7.21
C LEU A 56 12.96 2.93 7.34
N ARG A 57 14.29 3.05 7.19
CA ARG A 57 14.98 4.36 7.25
C ARG A 57 14.63 5.24 6.07
N GLU A 58 14.45 4.63 4.90
CA GLU A 58 14.08 5.30 3.64
C GLU A 58 12.58 5.54 3.53
N GLY A 59 11.75 5.09 4.48
CA GLY A 59 10.29 5.01 4.31
C GLY A 59 9.56 6.34 4.08
N ARG A 60 10.22 7.49 4.28
CA ARG A 60 9.71 8.83 3.94
C ARG A 60 10.21 9.36 2.58
N GLN A 61 11.14 8.65 1.96
CA GLN A 61 11.72 8.94 0.65
C GLN A 61 11.23 7.96 -0.40
N LEU A 62 10.98 6.71 0.00
CA LEU A 62 10.47 5.63 -0.84
C LEU A 62 9.40 4.84 -0.06
N LEU A 63 8.26 4.62 -0.68
CA LEU A 63 7.17 3.83 -0.10
C LEU A 63 7.62 2.36 -0.02
N ARG A 64 7.49 1.77 1.16
CA ARG A 64 8.03 0.43 1.45
C ARG A 64 7.30 -0.70 0.71
N GLY A 65 6.14 -0.44 0.14
CA GLY A 65 5.33 -1.43 -0.56
C GLY A 65 3.88 -1.00 -0.63
N TYR A 66 3.04 -1.89 -1.14
CA TYR A 66 1.61 -1.69 -1.29
C TYR A 66 0.89 -3.01 -0.98
N ALA A 67 -0.33 -2.87 -0.49
CA ALA A 67 -1.27 -3.93 -0.14
C ALA A 67 -2.70 -3.39 -0.29
N TRP A 68 -3.71 -4.22 0.00
CA TRP A 68 -5.12 -3.82 -0.11
C TRP A 68 -5.43 -2.49 0.59
N VAL A 69 -4.90 -2.28 1.80
CA VAL A 69 -4.81 -0.95 2.42
C VAL A 69 -3.35 -0.61 2.63
N THR A 70 -2.95 0.60 2.26
CA THR A 70 -1.58 1.10 2.43
C THR A 70 -1.60 2.49 3.04
N VAL A 71 -0.77 2.73 4.05
CA VAL A 71 -0.52 4.07 4.60
C VAL A 71 0.66 4.66 3.85
N CYS A 72 0.41 5.78 3.17
CA CYS A 72 1.43 6.60 2.51
C CYS A 72 1.75 7.82 3.38
N PRO A 73 3.03 8.03 3.77
CA PRO A 73 3.42 9.15 4.63
C PRO A 73 3.25 10.49 3.91
N ALA A 74 3.13 11.57 4.68
CA ALA A 74 2.82 12.91 4.16
C ALA A 74 3.77 13.38 3.04
N GLU A 75 5.06 13.08 3.18
CA GLU A 75 6.11 13.48 2.23
C GLU A 75 5.92 12.84 0.86
N LEU A 76 5.51 11.57 0.84
CA LEU A 76 5.28 10.82 -0.39
C LEU A 76 3.91 11.14 -0.99
N ALA A 77 2.89 11.31 -0.16
CA ALA A 77 1.58 11.77 -0.61
C ALA A 77 1.68 13.13 -1.32
N ALA A 78 2.52 14.06 -0.80
CA ALA A 78 2.79 15.34 -1.46
C ALA A 78 3.52 15.18 -2.80
N GLN A 79 4.49 14.27 -2.91
CA GLN A 79 5.17 13.97 -4.18
C GLN A 79 4.22 13.37 -5.23
N LEU A 80 3.18 12.66 -4.78
CA LEU A 80 2.11 12.13 -5.64
C LEU A 80 1.03 13.17 -5.98
N GLY A 81 1.24 14.46 -5.69
CA GLY A 81 0.29 15.54 -5.98
C GLY A 81 -0.78 15.75 -4.92
N GLY A 82 -0.71 15.04 -3.79
CA GLY A 82 -1.63 15.15 -2.66
C GLY A 82 -2.92 14.34 -2.84
N VAL A 83 -3.84 14.52 -1.89
CA VAL A 83 -5.09 13.73 -1.79
C VAL A 83 -5.93 13.84 -3.05
N ALA A 84 -6.11 15.05 -3.59
CA ALA A 84 -6.94 15.26 -4.78
C ALA A 84 -6.38 14.52 -6.01
N ALA A 85 -5.07 14.56 -6.23
CA ALA A 85 -4.43 13.82 -7.34
C ALA A 85 -4.57 12.31 -7.17
N LEU A 86 -4.46 11.80 -5.93
CA LEU A 86 -4.68 10.40 -5.61
C LEU A 86 -6.13 9.96 -5.86
N GLU A 87 -7.11 10.80 -5.52
CA GLU A 87 -8.53 10.56 -5.85
C GLU A 87 -8.78 10.59 -7.37
N ASP A 88 -8.23 11.59 -8.06
CA ASP A 88 -8.36 11.76 -9.51
C ASP A 88 -7.70 10.63 -10.32
N SER A 89 -6.67 9.96 -9.76
CA SER A 89 -6.03 8.80 -10.37
C SER A 89 -6.99 7.62 -10.57
N ARG A 90 -8.06 7.54 -9.77
CA ARG A 90 -9.03 6.43 -9.72
C ARG A 90 -8.41 5.04 -9.45
N ALA A 91 -7.15 5.00 -9.01
CA ALA A 91 -6.47 3.76 -8.63
C ALA A 91 -6.93 3.21 -7.27
N PHE A 92 -7.68 4.01 -6.50
CA PHE A 92 -8.11 3.69 -5.15
C PHE A 92 -9.63 3.76 -5.03
N HIS A 93 -10.20 2.81 -4.29
CA HIS A 93 -11.60 2.86 -3.89
C HIS A 93 -11.87 3.98 -2.88
N ARG A 94 -10.96 4.16 -1.91
CA ARG A 94 -11.02 5.24 -0.92
C ARG A 94 -9.63 5.82 -0.67
N VAL A 95 -9.55 7.14 -0.62
CA VAL A 95 -8.38 7.91 -0.21
C VAL A 95 -8.77 8.65 1.07
N VAL A 96 -8.11 8.36 2.18
CA VAL A 96 -8.52 8.87 3.49
C VAL A 96 -7.35 9.62 4.15
N PRO A 97 -7.35 10.96 4.15
CA PRO A 97 -6.28 11.72 4.79
C PRO A 97 -6.23 11.51 6.31
N LEU A 98 -5.02 11.53 6.85
CA LEU A 98 -4.77 11.55 8.29
C LEU A 98 -4.55 12.99 8.76
N ARG A 99 -5.15 13.37 9.89
CA ARG A 99 -5.06 14.74 10.43
C ARG A 99 -3.63 15.18 10.74
N ALA A 100 -2.79 14.28 11.25
CA ALA A 100 -1.39 14.58 11.54
C ALA A 100 -0.44 14.39 10.33
N GLY A 101 -0.96 14.02 9.16
CA GLY A 101 -0.22 13.89 7.92
C GLY A 101 -0.16 12.45 7.38
N GLY A 102 -0.11 12.34 6.05
CA GLY A 102 -0.19 11.06 5.34
C GLY A 102 -1.63 10.71 4.95
N VAL A 103 -1.78 9.55 4.33
CA VAL A 103 -3.05 9.12 3.73
C VAL A 103 -3.17 7.59 3.79
N LEU A 104 -4.36 7.09 4.10
CA LEU A 104 -4.71 5.69 3.89
C LEU A 104 -5.28 5.53 2.49
N LEU A 105 -4.74 4.56 1.76
CA LEU A 105 -5.13 4.21 0.40
C LEU A 105 -5.76 2.82 0.44
N GLN A 106 -7.06 2.74 0.18
CA GLN A 106 -7.78 1.48 0.05
C GLN A 106 -7.96 1.16 -1.43
N ALA A 107 -7.37 0.06 -1.89
CA ALA A 107 -7.33 -0.31 -3.31
C ALA A 107 -8.70 -0.72 -3.86
N SER A 108 -9.48 -1.50 -3.10
CA SER A 108 -10.79 -2.03 -3.47
C SER A 108 -11.76 -2.02 -2.29
N ALA A 109 -13.08 -2.06 -2.54
CA ALA A 109 -14.09 -2.09 -1.49
C ALA A 109 -13.93 -3.27 -0.50
N THR A 110 -13.46 -4.41 -1.02
CA THR A 110 -13.26 -5.65 -0.27
C THR A 110 -11.85 -6.18 -0.50
N MET A 111 -11.32 -6.98 0.44
CA MET A 111 -10.02 -7.65 0.27
C MET A 111 -10.02 -8.61 -0.92
N ALA A 112 -11.12 -9.35 -1.13
CA ALA A 112 -11.30 -10.24 -2.28
C ALA A 112 -11.30 -9.47 -3.61
N GLY A 113 -11.73 -8.20 -3.60
CA GLY A 113 -11.67 -7.30 -4.75
C GLY A 113 -10.26 -6.79 -5.08
N PHE A 114 -9.24 -7.07 -4.26
CA PHE A 114 -7.86 -6.68 -4.54
C PHE A 114 -7.21 -7.64 -5.54
N THR A 115 -7.71 -7.61 -6.77
CA THR A 115 -7.25 -8.41 -7.91
C THR A 115 -5.91 -7.91 -8.44
N ASP A 116 -5.29 -8.67 -9.34
CA ASP A 116 -4.03 -8.26 -9.98
C ASP A 116 -4.20 -6.97 -10.80
N GLN A 117 -5.34 -6.79 -11.46
CA GLN A 117 -5.66 -5.55 -12.17
C GLN A 117 -5.73 -4.33 -11.23
N VAL A 118 -6.36 -4.49 -10.05
CA VAL A 118 -6.43 -3.40 -9.05
C VAL A 118 -5.03 -3.12 -8.49
N MET A 119 -4.22 -4.15 -8.28
CA MET A 119 -2.83 -4.01 -7.84
C MET A 119 -1.98 -3.29 -8.88
N GLU A 120 -2.17 -3.57 -10.18
CA GLU A 120 -1.48 -2.89 -11.28
C GLU A 120 -1.82 -1.40 -11.32
N GLN A 121 -3.09 -1.03 -11.20
CA GLN A 121 -3.51 0.37 -11.14
C GLN A 121 -2.91 1.11 -9.93
N MET A 122 -2.94 0.46 -8.76
CA MET A 122 -2.30 0.98 -7.56
C MET A 122 -0.79 1.13 -7.73
N PHE A 123 -0.13 0.16 -8.36
CA PHE A 123 1.30 0.24 -8.65
C PHE A 123 1.63 1.41 -9.55
N GLU A 124 0.87 1.64 -10.62
CA GLU A 124 1.10 2.75 -11.54
C GLU A 124 0.93 4.11 -10.85
N ALA A 125 -0.13 4.27 -10.05
CA ALA A 125 -0.35 5.49 -9.27
C ALA A 125 0.74 5.73 -8.21
N LEU A 126 1.35 4.68 -7.66
CA LEU A 126 2.38 4.79 -6.62
C LEU A 126 3.80 4.79 -7.18
N ALA A 127 4.02 4.40 -8.44
CA ALA A 127 5.33 4.21 -9.03
C ALA A 127 6.33 5.36 -8.80
N PRO A 128 5.94 6.65 -8.84
CA PRO A 128 6.86 7.77 -8.61
C PRO A 128 7.55 7.76 -7.24
N VAL A 129 6.96 7.09 -6.25
CA VAL A 129 7.51 6.99 -4.89
C VAL A 129 7.92 5.58 -4.50
N LEU A 130 7.87 4.62 -5.42
CA LEU A 130 8.34 3.25 -5.17
C LEU A 130 9.86 3.15 -5.37
N PRO A 131 10.54 2.25 -4.63
CA PRO A 131 11.92 1.92 -4.92
C PRO A 131 12.07 1.37 -6.35
N GLN A 132 13.09 1.84 -7.06
CA GLN A 132 13.48 1.34 -8.37
C GLN A 132 14.11 -0.06 -8.27
N GLY A 133 14.07 -0.79 -9.38
CA GLY A 133 14.69 -2.10 -9.57
C GLY A 133 13.71 -3.13 -10.13
N GLU A 134 14.24 -4.07 -10.91
CA GLU A 134 13.47 -5.19 -11.47
C GLU A 134 13.12 -6.19 -10.35
N PRO A 135 11.83 -6.41 -10.04
CA PRO A 135 11.45 -7.37 -9.01
C PRO A 135 11.69 -8.81 -9.48
N SER A 136 12.25 -9.64 -8.58
CA SER A 136 12.45 -11.08 -8.85
C SER A 136 11.67 -11.92 -7.84
N PRO A 137 11.03 -13.03 -8.27
CA PRO A 137 10.42 -13.97 -7.33
C PRO A 137 11.42 -14.42 -6.26
N TYR A 138 10.96 -14.45 -5.01
CA TYR A 138 11.78 -14.89 -3.89
C TYR A 138 11.39 -16.31 -3.49
N PRO A 139 12.26 -17.33 -3.67
CA PRO A 139 11.88 -18.74 -3.49
C PRO A 139 11.33 -19.09 -2.10
N ALA A 140 11.70 -18.33 -1.06
CA ALA A 140 11.19 -18.57 0.30
C ALA A 140 9.74 -18.09 0.49
N TYR A 141 9.19 -17.31 -0.45
CA TYR A 141 7.85 -16.77 -0.41
C TYR A 141 7.20 -16.88 -1.80
N PRO A 142 6.88 -18.09 -2.26
CA PRO A 142 6.41 -18.34 -3.62
C PRO A 142 5.07 -17.66 -3.94
N ASP A 143 4.26 -17.39 -2.92
CA ASP A 143 2.91 -16.82 -3.07
C ASP A 143 2.87 -15.29 -2.92
N ILE A 144 4.02 -14.62 -2.83
CA ILE A 144 4.06 -13.15 -2.76
C ILE A 144 3.50 -12.56 -4.06
N ARG A 145 2.52 -11.68 -3.88
CA ARG A 145 1.91 -10.89 -4.95
C ARG A 145 2.66 -9.57 -5.13
N PHE A 146 3.03 -9.27 -6.37
CA PHE A 146 3.71 -8.04 -6.79
C PHE A 146 3.53 -7.82 -8.30
N VAL A 147 3.65 -6.59 -8.75
CA VAL A 147 3.71 -6.26 -10.19
C VAL A 147 5.13 -6.52 -10.70
N PRO A 148 5.34 -7.36 -11.74
CA PRO A 148 6.66 -7.74 -12.23
C PRO A 148 7.24 -6.68 -13.19
N ARG A 149 7.36 -5.44 -12.72
CA ARG A 149 7.92 -4.30 -13.48
C ARG A 149 8.74 -3.41 -12.54
N ASP A 150 9.81 -2.81 -13.07
CA ASP A 150 10.51 -1.73 -12.38
C ASP A 150 9.65 -0.45 -12.37
N ALA A 151 9.47 0.15 -11.19
CA ALA A 151 8.75 1.42 -11.03
C ALA A 151 9.36 2.56 -11.86
N ALA A 152 10.67 2.52 -12.16
CA ALA A 152 11.35 3.49 -13.01
C ALA A 152 10.86 3.50 -14.47
N THR A 153 10.12 2.46 -14.89
CA THR A 153 9.61 2.33 -16.27
C THR A 153 8.19 2.88 -16.44
N VAL A 154 7.53 3.27 -15.35
CA VAL A 154 6.20 3.89 -15.38
C VAL A 154 6.37 5.40 -15.60
N SER A 155 5.63 5.94 -16.57
CA SER A 155 5.70 7.34 -17.03
C SER A 155 4.76 8.26 -16.27
#